data_AF-G5LIE8-F1
#
_entry.id   AF-G5LIE8-F1
#
_cell.length_a   1.000
_cell.length_b   1.000
_cell.length_c   1.000
_cell.angle_alpha   90.00
_cell.angle_beta   90.00
_cell.angle_gamma   90.00
#
_symmetry.space_group_name_H-M   'P 1'
#
loop_
_entity.id
_entity.type
_entity.pdbx_description
1 polymer ?
#
loop_
_entity_poly.entity_id
_entity_poly.type
_entity_poly.pdbx_seq_one_letter_code
_entity_poly.pdbx_strand_id
1 'polypeptide(L)' 'MKLYNLKDHNEQVSFAQAVTQGLGKQQGLFFPHELPEFSLTEIDEMLNQDFVSRSAKILSAFIGDEIPQQILAGSA' A
#
# COMPACT_ATOMS: atom_id res chain seq x y z
N MET A 1 -7.36 2.08 1.00
CA MET A 1 -7.16 0.63 0.77
C MET A 1 -7.92 -0.20 1.80
N LYS A 2 -8.17 -1.50 1.56
CA LYS A 2 -8.59 -2.45 2.60
C LYS A 2 -7.58 -3.58 2.77
N LEU A 3 -7.29 -3.95 4.01
CA LEU A 3 -6.50 -5.12 4.38
C LEU A 3 -7.34 -6.07 5.21
N TYR A 4 -7.08 -7.38 5.11
CA TYR A 4 -7.74 -8.41 5.90
C TYR A 4 -6.71 -9.20 6.71
N ASN A 5 -7.12 -9.75 7.85
CA ASN A 5 -6.26 -10.60 8.66
C ASN A 5 -6.20 -12.02 8.07
N LEU A 6 -5.00 -12.56 7.86
CA LEU A 6 -4.77 -13.92 7.34
C LEU A 6 -5.33 -15.06 8.23
N LYS A 7 -5.56 -14.80 9.53
CA LYS A 7 -6.12 -15.77 10.49
C LYS A 7 -7.63 -15.58 10.73
N ASP A 8 -8.17 -14.41 10.38
CA ASP A 8 -9.60 -14.10 10.49
C ASP A 8 -10.00 -13.13 9.36
N HIS A 9 -10.46 -13.67 8.23
CA HIS A 9 -10.78 -12.87 7.04
C HIS A 9 -11.94 -11.87 7.25
N ASN A 10 -12.70 -12.00 8.34
CA ASN A 10 -13.75 -11.03 8.68
C ASN A 10 -13.17 -9.77 9.33
N GLU A 11 -11.97 -9.83 9.89
CA GLU A 11 -11.26 -8.65 10.38
C GLU A 11 -10.66 -7.92 9.19
N GLN A 12 -11.28 -6.79 8.85
CA GLN A 12 -10.83 -5.88 7.80
C GLN A 12 -10.54 -4.50 8.37
N VAL A 13 -9.46 -3.89 7.89
CA VAL A 13 -8.97 -2.58 8.35
C VAL A 13 -8.49 -1.73 7.17
N SER A 14 -8.45 -0.42 7.36
CA SER A 14 -7.76 0.52 6.46
C SER A 14 -6.23 0.41 6.58
N PHE A 15 -5.49 1.03 5.66
CA PHE A 15 -4.03 1.06 5.75
C PHE A 15 -3.56 1.80 7.01
N ALA A 16 -4.13 2.97 7.32
CA ALA A 16 -3.79 3.72 8.53
C ALA A 16 -4.03 2.91 9.81
N GLN A 17 -5.12 2.14 9.88
CA GLN A 17 -5.40 1.24 10.98
C GLN A 17 -4.39 0.08 11.06
N ALA A 18 -4.08 -0.58 9.94
CA ALA A 18 -3.12 -1.68 9.93
C ALA A 18 -1.72 -1.22 10.41
N VAL A 19 -1.27 -0.03 10.00
CA VAL A 19 0.03 0.53 10.41
C VAL A 19 0.06 0.84 11.91
N THR A 20 -1.01 1.42 12.45
CA THR A 20 -1.07 1.81 13.88
C THR A 20 -1.33 0.62 14.80
N GLN A 21 -2.14 -0.35 14.37
CA GLN A 21 -2.46 -1.56 15.14
C GLN A 21 -1.32 -2.60 15.10
N GLY A 22 -0.62 -2.70 13.97
CA GLY A 22 0.42 -3.71 13.74
C GLY A 22 -0.17 -5.10 13.47
N LEU A 23 -0.51 -5.84 14.53
CA LEU A 23 -1.03 -7.20 14.42
C LEU A 23 -2.57 -7.26 14.55
N GLY A 24 -3.19 -8.04 13.68
CA GLY A 24 -4.60 -8.41 13.80
C GLY A 24 -4.84 -9.41 14.94
N LYS A 25 -6.11 -9.76 15.14
CA LYS A 25 -6.53 -10.82 16.06
C LYS A 25 -5.69 -12.09 15.87
N GLN A 26 -5.45 -12.80 16.97
CA GLN A 26 -4.68 -14.05 17.00
C GLN A 26 -3.24 -13.90 16.49
N GLN A 27 -2.65 -12.71 16.60
CA GLN A 27 -1.33 -12.39 16.04
C GLN A 27 -1.29 -12.71 14.54
N GLY A 28 -2.35 -12.30 13.85
CA GLY A 28 -2.46 -12.45 12.41
C GLY A 28 -1.87 -11.24 11.70
N LEU A 29 -1.23 -11.48 10.56
CA LEU A 29 -0.72 -10.41 9.70
C LEU A 29 -1.85 -9.89 8.81
N PHE A 30 -1.85 -8.60 8.54
CA PHE A 30 -2.75 -7.98 7.57
C PHE A 30 -2.19 -8.13 6.15
N PHE A 31 -3.07 -8.51 5.22
CA PHE A 31 -2.74 -8.65 3.81
C PHE A 31 -3.68 -7.76 2.96
N PRO A 32 -3.18 -7.12 1.89
CA PRO A 32 -3.99 -6.36 0.94
C PRO A 32 -5.17 -7.18 0.40
N HIS A 33 -6.40 -6.62 0.42
CA HIS A 33 -7.55 -7.31 -0.17
C HIS A 33 -7.44 -7.42 -1.69
N GLU A 34 -6.81 -6.43 -2.33
CA GLU A 34 -6.53 -6.41 -3.75
C GLU A 34 -5.03 -6.20 -3.94
N LEU A 35 -4.45 -6.80 -4.98
CA LEU A 35 -3.07 -6.56 -5.36
C LEU A 35 -3.08 -5.60 -6.55
N PRO A 36 -2.50 -4.40 -6.43
CA PRO A 36 -2.40 -3.51 -7.57
C PRO A 36 -1.51 -4.14 -8.64
N GLU A 37 -1.91 -3.98 -9.89
CA GLU A 37 -1.15 -4.42 -11.05
C GLU A 37 -0.65 -3.21 -11.82
N PHE A 38 0.55 -3.31 -12.39
CA PHE A 38 1.10 -2.32 -13.29
C PHE A 38 1.19 -2.93 -14.69
N SER A 39 0.77 -2.17 -15.70
CA SER A 39 1.02 -2.53 -17.09
C SER A 39 2.53 -2.51 -17.39
N LEU A 40 2.93 -3.24 -18.44
CA LEU A 40 4.34 -3.25 -18.88
C LEU A 40 4.85 -1.83 -19.19
N THR A 41 4.00 -0.99 -19.79
CA THR A 41 4.34 0.41 -20.09
C THR A 41 4.58 1.22 -18.81
N GLU A 42 3.74 1.05 -17.78
CA GLU A 42 3.96 1.74 -16.49
C GLU A 42 5.24 1.28 -15.79
N ILE A 43 5.57 -0.01 -15.91
CA ILE A 43 6.83 -0.55 -15.38
C ILE A 43 8.02 0.11 -16.09
N ASP A 44 8.02 0.18 -17.43
CA ASP A 44 9.09 0.83 -18.19
C ASP A 44 9.24 2.31 -17.80
N GLU A 45 8.12 3.03 -17.64
CA GLU A 45 8.14 4.42 -17.17
C GLU A 45 8.72 4.55 -15.76
N MET A 46 8.30 3.68 -14.83
CA MET A 46 8.78 3.69 -13.45
C MET A 46 10.27 3.39 -13.36
N LEU A 47 10.80 2.48 -14.18
CA LEU A 47 12.22 2.13 -14.17
C LEU A 47 13.12 3.30 -14.57
N ASN A 48 12.59 4.28 -15.31
CA ASN A 48 13.30 5.50 -15.67
C ASN A 48 13.25 6.61 -14.59
N GLN A 49 12.49 6.40 -13.51
CA GLN A 49 12.37 7.37 -12.41
C GLN A 49 13.49 7.21 -11.38
N ASP A 50 13.76 8.30 -10.64
CA ASP A 50 14.62 8.22 -9.46
C ASP A 50 13.97 7.35 -8.37
N PHE A 51 14.78 6.97 -7.38
CA PHE A 51 14.35 6.09 -6.30
C PHE A 51 13.11 6.61 -5.55
N VAL A 52 13.07 7.90 -5.21
CA VAL A 52 12.00 8.48 -4.39
C VAL A 52 10.70 8.53 -5.20
N SER A 53 10.75 9.06 -6.42
CA SER A 53 9.58 9.15 -7.30
C SER A 53 8.98 7.77 -7.61
N ARG A 54 9.84 6.79 -7.91
CA ARG A 54 9.42 5.40 -8.16
C ARG A 54 8.79 4.77 -6.92
N SER A 55 9.43 4.89 -5.75
CA SER A 55 8.91 4.34 -4.51
C SER A 55 7.57 4.97 -4.11
N ALA A 56 7.41 6.29 -4.28
CA ALA A 56 6.15 6.96 -4.02
C ALA A 56 5.02 6.43 -4.93
N LYS A 57 5.30 6.20 -6.22
CA LYS A 57 4.31 5.63 -7.15
C LYS A 57 3.91 4.20 -6.77
N ILE A 58 4.89 3.35 -6.44
CA ILE A 58 4.63 1.96 -6.00
C ILE A 58 3.79 1.95 -4.72
N LEU A 59 4.19 2.72 -3.70
CA LEU A 59 3.48 2.78 -2.42
C LEU A 59 2.06 3.33 -2.57
N SER A 60 1.88 4.36 -3.41
CA SER A 60 0.56 4.95 -3.67
C SER A 60 -0.42 3.93 -4.25
N ALA A 61 0.04 2.97 -5.06
CA ALA A 61 -0.82 1.93 -5.61
C ALA A 61 -1.37 0.97 -4.53
N PHE A 62 -0.62 0.75 -3.44
CA PHE A 62 -1.06 -0.07 -2.32
C PHE A 62 -1.88 0.72 -1.29
N ILE A 63 -1.50 1.97 -1.01
CA ILE A 63 -2.15 2.80 0.01
C ILE A 63 -3.50 3.34 -0.51
N GLY A 64 -3.60 3.57 -1.83
CA GLY A 64 -4.73 4.24 -2.46
C GLY A 64 -4.82 5.71 -2.00
N ASP A 65 -6.03 6.22 -1.86
CA ASP A 65 -6.28 7.64 -1.55
C ASP A 65 -6.07 8.02 -0.08
N GLU A 66 -5.61 7.10 0.79
CA GLU A 66 -5.42 7.38 2.21
C GLU A 66 -4.24 8.34 2.47
N ILE A 67 -3.22 8.33 1.60
CA ILE A 67 -2.08 9.25 1.68
C ILE A 67 -1.74 9.73 0.27
N PRO A 68 -1.84 11.05 -0.02
CA PRO A 68 -1.46 11.61 -1.31
C PRO A 68 -0.03 11.26 -1.72
N GLN A 69 0.19 10.90 -2.99
CA GLN A 69 1.50 10.53 -3.52
C GLN A 69 2.56 11.64 -3.32
N GLN A 70 2.17 12.90 -3.38
CA GLN A 70 3.07 14.03 -3.13
C GLN A 70 3.66 14.00 -1.71
N ILE A 71 2.84 13.66 -0.72
CA ILE A 71 3.26 13.50 0.67
C ILE A 71 4.19 12.28 0.80
N LEU A 72 3.88 11.17 0.11
CA LEU A 72 4.74 9.98 0.07
C LEU A 72 6.12 10.25 -0.56
N ALA A 73 6.21 11.20 -1.49
CA ALA A 73 7.47 11.61 -2.11
C ALA A 73 8.31 12.54 -1.21
N GLY A 74 7.83 12.90 -0.01
CA GLY A 74 8.50 13.84 0.88
C GLY A 74 8.41 15.30 0.42
N SER A 75 7.54 15.58 -0.56
CA SER A 75 7.27 16.93 -1.05
C SER A 75 6.18 17.55 -0.16
N ALA A 76 6.61 18.38 0.80
CA ALA A 76 5.72 19.17 1.66
C ALA A 76 5.29 20.47 0.99
#